data_AF-A0A4R4JJ73-F1
#
_entry.id   AF-A0A4R4JJ73-F1
#
_cell.length_a   1.000
_cell.length_b   1.000
_cell.length_c   1.000
_cell.angle_alpha   90.00
_cell.angle_beta   90.00
_cell.angle_gamma   90.00
#
_symmetry.space_group_name_H-M   'P 1'
#
loop_
_entity.id
_entity.type
_entity.pdbx_description
1 polymer ?
#
loop_
_entity_poly.entity_id
_entity_poly.type
_entity_poly.pdbx_seq_one_letter_code
_entity_poly.pdbx_strand_id
1 'polypeptide(L)'
;MRENKKEIIVQGNGLANEYKRIQRRIFAHSELQPTGFYITAGQELIINVEGEIRGAVNAAIGVPELNKPVKYLLTKGLNKLRPRNEGLLCFSNNNNNGYVKITVESELQQVPSFKLNETSNADWENMMELYSDAPVVQLSSERAIIVVRYQSAKKYLTDPNVLMKYYDDFIRFQDRISGVLENGKADYKADPNKSLYVESDRFYMFATHGHMGFNGDAALKRLLTTNNGWGIWHESGHQRQQFPYSWSDGTGMMEVTVNLYSLAVQEGIHGRAGQLDKHYPKIKEYLAAEKKNFDTQDVNIKLGMLWQLRLAFGNGFYPQLHQVYRMMDSLPINNSDKKQQFIISSSQLANINLATFFNKWGITPNEKTLEILKALPPLEKNIWENDDKNLITVQIPQEKYIPELAYFKKSIKKTSLSENQFEFTIDRDWYTPYQYVIKKNNQYLAEIKEGKPFDCTVNLDENGLSVKVSHHFILDDLIEIEVRFAGDKYAIYNMKVHDLKL
;
A
#
# COMPACT_ATOMS: atom_id res chain seq x y z
N MET A 1 -44.81 -0.52 20.65
CA MET A 1 -44.01 -1.08 19.55
C MET A 1 -42.64 -0.42 19.64
N ARG A 2 -41.61 -1.12 20.10
CA ARG A 2 -40.23 -0.62 19.95
C ARG A 2 -39.86 -0.94 18.50
N GLU A 3 -39.82 0.09 17.65
CA GLU A 3 -39.39 -0.05 16.26
C GLU A 3 -38.01 -0.70 16.25
N ASN A 4 -37.85 -1.76 15.48
CA ASN A 4 -36.63 -2.56 15.34
C ASN A 4 -35.55 -1.79 14.53
N LYS A 5 -35.30 -0.53 14.91
CA LYS A 5 -34.36 0.38 14.26
C LYS A 5 -32.94 -0.08 14.56
N LYS A 6 -32.15 -0.30 13.50
CA LYS A 6 -30.75 -0.66 13.62
C LYS A 6 -29.86 0.44 13.07
N GLU A 7 -29.02 0.97 13.94
CA GLU A 7 -28.08 2.05 13.62
C GLU A 7 -26.74 1.47 13.17
N ILE A 8 -26.21 1.99 12.07
CA ILE A 8 -24.97 1.56 11.44
C ILE A 8 -24.12 2.80 11.16
N ILE A 9 -22.88 2.78 11.63
CA ILE A 9 -21.89 3.82 11.33
C ILE A 9 -21.09 3.39 10.11
N VAL A 10 -21.16 4.18 9.04
CA VAL A 10 -20.44 3.92 7.77
C VAL A 10 -19.33 4.95 7.61
N GLN A 11 -18.08 4.50 7.73
CA GLN A 11 -16.91 5.36 7.70
C GLN A 11 -16.64 5.89 6.28
N GLY A 12 -16.25 7.15 6.19
CA GLY A 12 -15.83 7.79 4.95
C GLY A 12 -14.43 7.33 4.55
N ASN A 13 -14.35 6.41 3.60
CA ASN A 13 -13.10 5.78 3.16
C ASN A 13 -12.55 6.35 1.84
N GLY A 14 -13.17 7.39 1.29
CA GLY A 14 -12.83 7.94 -0.02
C GLY A 14 -13.08 6.94 -1.16
N LEU A 15 -12.57 7.27 -2.36
CA LEU A 15 -12.70 6.43 -3.55
C LEU A 15 -11.54 5.42 -3.62
N ALA A 16 -11.85 4.12 -3.68
CA ALA A 16 -10.80 3.09 -3.76
C ALA A 16 -9.93 3.24 -5.04
N ASN A 17 -10.52 3.74 -6.13
CA ASN A 17 -9.80 4.03 -7.36
C ASN A 17 -8.81 5.21 -7.25
N GLU A 18 -9.06 6.18 -6.36
CA GLU A 18 -8.10 7.24 -6.09
C GLU A 18 -6.86 6.70 -5.38
N TYR A 19 -7.06 5.87 -4.34
CA TYR A 19 -5.95 5.19 -3.66
C TYR A 19 -5.18 4.27 -4.61
N LYS A 20 -5.88 3.49 -5.46
CA LYS A 20 -5.24 2.71 -6.54
C LYS A 20 -4.34 3.60 -7.41
N ARG A 21 -4.85 4.74 -7.87
CA ARG A 21 -4.12 5.67 -8.75
C ARG A 21 -2.90 6.28 -8.04
N ILE A 22 -3.07 6.79 -6.83
CA ILE A 22 -2.00 7.42 -6.04
C ILE A 22 -0.91 6.40 -5.72
N GLN A 23 -1.31 5.17 -5.34
CA GLN A 23 -0.37 4.11 -4.97
C GLN A 23 0.17 3.31 -6.16
N ARG A 24 -0.26 3.64 -7.39
CA ARG A 24 0.13 2.99 -8.66
C ARG A 24 -0.21 1.51 -8.73
N ARG A 25 -1.28 1.08 -8.06
CA ARG A 25 -1.68 -0.33 -7.95
C ARG A 25 -2.42 -0.82 -9.20
N ILE A 26 -2.33 -2.11 -9.48
CA ILE A 26 -3.06 -2.76 -10.58
C ILE A 26 -4.56 -2.83 -10.27
N PHE A 27 -4.93 -3.24 -9.07
CA PHE A 27 -6.33 -3.35 -8.63
C PHE A 27 -6.67 -2.41 -7.47
N ALA A 28 -7.96 -2.10 -7.34
CA ALA A 28 -8.49 -1.29 -6.25
C ALA A 28 -9.04 -2.20 -5.14
N HIS A 29 -9.07 -1.71 -3.90
CA HIS A 29 -9.78 -2.37 -2.79
C HIS A 29 -11.31 -2.22 -2.92
N SER A 30 -12.06 -2.84 -2.02
CA SER A 30 -13.52 -2.79 -2.00
C SER A 30 -14.05 -1.57 -1.27
N GLU A 31 -14.96 -0.84 -1.91
CA GLU A 31 -15.72 0.24 -1.25
C GLU A 31 -16.91 -0.29 -0.43
N LEU A 32 -17.19 -1.59 -0.49
CA LEU A 32 -18.33 -2.19 0.21
C LEU A 32 -18.04 -2.36 1.70
N GLN A 33 -18.99 -1.90 2.51
CA GLN A 33 -19.06 -2.07 3.96
C GLN A 33 -20.34 -2.87 4.29
N PRO A 34 -20.27 -4.21 4.39
CA PRO A 34 -21.45 -5.04 4.64
C PRO A 34 -21.99 -4.92 6.06
N THR A 35 -23.29 -5.20 6.23
CA THR A 35 -24.06 -4.79 7.43
C THR A 35 -24.65 -5.94 8.25
N GLY A 36 -24.60 -7.16 7.72
CA GLY A 36 -25.20 -8.35 8.36
C GLY A 36 -26.67 -8.55 8.06
N PHE A 37 -27.25 -7.72 7.19
CA PHE A 37 -28.60 -7.89 6.67
C PHE A 37 -28.61 -8.46 5.28
N TYR A 38 -29.55 -9.36 5.00
CA TYR A 38 -29.83 -9.88 3.68
C TYR A 38 -31.12 -9.27 3.13
N ILE A 39 -31.09 -8.91 1.85
CA ILE A 39 -32.24 -8.37 1.14
C ILE A 39 -32.83 -9.43 0.23
N THR A 40 -34.15 -9.65 0.34
CA THR A 40 -34.91 -10.44 -0.64
C THR A 40 -35.42 -9.55 -1.77
N ALA A 41 -35.40 -10.06 -3.00
CA ALA A 41 -35.87 -9.31 -4.16
C ALA A 41 -37.31 -8.82 -3.99
N GLY A 42 -37.54 -7.53 -4.26
CA GLY A 42 -38.85 -6.89 -4.23
C GLY A 42 -39.32 -6.43 -2.85
N GLN A 43 -38.57 -6.70 -1.78
CA GLN A 43 -38.90 -6.22 -0.44
C GLN A 43 -38.65 -4.71 -0.28
N GLU A 44 -39.39 -4.08 0.63
CA GLU A 44 -39.22 -2.65 0.93
C GLU A 44 -38.03 -2.43 1.88
N LEU A 45 -37.16 -1.50 1.52
CA LEU A 45 -36.01 -1.08 2.31
C LEU A 45 -36.15 0.42 2.65
N ILE A 46 -36.40 0.70 3.91
CA ILE A 46 -36.52 2.06 4.46
C ILE A 46 -35.26 2.36 5.26
N ILE A 47 -34.58 3.43 4.87
CA ILE A 47 -33.30 3.86 5.44
C ILE A 47 -33.35 5.35 5.73
N ASN A 48 -32.97 5.75 6.93
CA ASN A 48 -32.69 7.16 7.25
C ASN A 48 -31.17 7.40 7.28
N VAL A 49 -30.70 8.46 6.60
CA VAL A 49 -29.28 8.82 6.54
C VAL A 49 -29.03 10.17 7.24
N GLU A 50 -28.14 10.16 8.21
CA GLU A 50 -27.69 11.32 8.98
C GLU A 50 -26.19 11.56 8.81
N GLY A 51 -25.77 12.83 8.91
CA GLY A 51 -24.38 13.26 8.73
C GLY A 51 -24.16 14.05 7.43
N GLU A 52 -22.89 14.29 7.13
CA GLU A 52 -22.48 14.99 5.92
C GLU A 52 -22.31 14.02 4.75
N ILE A 53 -22.90 14.35 3.60
CA ILE A 53 -22.82 13.57 2.35
C ILE A 53 -22.15 14.45 1.30
N ARG A 54 -20.83 14.64 1.43
CA ARG A 54 -20.04 15.44 0.47
C ARG A 54 -19.63 14.60 -0.74
N GLY A 55 -19.30 13.33 -0.51
CA GLY A 55 -19.15 12.28 -1.50
C GLY A 55 -20.39 11.40 -1.59
N ALA A 56 -20.42 10.54 -2.62
CA ALA A 56 -21.53 9.61 -2.81
C ALA A 56 -21.64 8.60 -1.66
N VAL A 57 -22.86 8.43 -1.13
CA VAL A 57 -23.20 7.37 -0.19
C VAL A 57 -24.21 6.45 -0.87
N ASN A 58 -23.94 5.15 -0.90
CA ASN A 58 -24.80 4.18 -1.59
C ASN A 58 -25.21 3.05 -0.67
N ALA A 59 -26.45 2.58 -0.79
CA ALA A 59 -26.81 1.21 -0.44
C ALA A 59 -26.45 0.31 -1.63
N ALA A 60 -25.77 -0.80 -1.38
CA ALA A 60 -25.44 -1.81 -2.38
C ALA A 60 -26.04 -3.14 -1.96
N ILE A 61 -26.82 -3.77 -2.84
CA ILE A 61 -27.42 -5.07 -2.57
C ILE A 61 -26.63 -6.13 -3.32
N GLY A 62 -26.02 -7.06 -2.58
CA GLY A 62 -25.16 -8.12 -3.10
C GLY A 62 -23.66 -7.83 -2.98
N VAL A 63 -22.86 -8.89 -3.09
CA VAL A 63 -21.39 -8.86 -3.16
C VAL A 63 -20.92 -9.54 -4.45
N PRO A 64 -19.79 -9.12 -5.05
CA PRO A 64 -19.26 -9.74 -6.27
C PRO A 64 -19.20 -11.27 -6.15
N GLU A 65 -19.28 -11.98 -7.27
CA GLU A 65 -19.22 -13.45 -7.35
C GLU A 65 -20.40 -14.23 -6.74
N LEU A 66 -21.09 -13.74 -5.71
CA LEU A 66 -22.29 -14.38 -5.15
C LEU A 66 -23.59 -13.75 -5.68
N ASN A 67 -23.76 -12.43 -5.50
CA ASN A 67 -24.91 -11.68 -6.00
C ASN A 67 -24.40 -10.34 -6.57
N LYS A 68 -24.40 -10.17 -7.90
CA LYS A 68 -23.86 -8.97 -8.56
C LYS A 68 -24.37 -7.68 -7.85
N PRO A 69 -23.48 -6.85 -7.29
CA PRO A 69 -23.91 -5.68 -6.53
C PRO A 69 -24.71 -4.70 -7.37
N VAL A 70 -25.87 -4.28 -6.87
CA VAL A 70 -26.66 -3.17 -7.43
C VAL A 70 -26.63 -2.01 -6.44
N LYS A 71 -26.12 -0.85 -6.89
CA LYS A 71 -25.96 0.36 -6.06
C LYS A 71 -27.17 1.28 -6.21
N TYR A 72 -27.61 1.84 -5.09
CA TYR A 72 -28.66 2.84 -4.94
C TYR A 72 -28.05 4.06 -4.26
N LEU A 73 -28.02 5.20 -4.95
CA LEU A 73 -27.53 6.46 -4.37
C LEU A 73 -28.51 6.92 -3.30
N LEU A 74 -27.98 7.23 -2.11
CA LEU A 74 -28.76 7.70 -0.97
C LEU A 74 -28.68 9.22 -0.84
N THR A 75 -29.77 9.82 -0.37
CA THR A 75 -29.82 11.24 0.02
C THR A 75 -29.90 11.36 1.54
N LYS A 76 -29.64 12.56 2.07
CA LYS A 76 -29.81 12.84 3.50
C LYS A 76 -31.29 12.72 3.88
N GLY A 77 -31.57 12.11 5.02
CA GLY A 77 -32.92 11.84 5.49
C GLY A 77 -33.46 10.50 4.99
N LEU A 78 -34.78 10.42 4.82
CA LEU A 78 -35.49 9.18 4.53
C LEU A 78 -35.34 8.76 3.06
N ASN A 79 -34.94 7.51 2.85
CA ASN A 79 -34.82 6.83 1.56
C ASN A 79 -35.73 5.60 1.59
N LYS A 80 -36.62 5.47 0.60
CA LYS A 80 -37.47 4.28 0.42
C LYS A 80 -37.09 3.60 -0.88
N LEU A 81 -36.57 2.39 -0.78
CA LEU A 81 -36.08 1.60 -1.90
C LEU A 81 -36.89 0.31 -2.01
N ARG A 82 -36.99 -0.21 -3.24
CA ARG A 82 -37.56 -1.53 -3.50
C ARG A 82 -36.63 -2.31 -4.44
N PRO A 83 -35.51 -2.86 -3.92
CA PRO A 83 -34.50 -3.51 -4.74
C PRO A 83 -35.09 -4.69 -5.52
N ARG A 84 -34.71 -4.86 -6.78
CA ARG A 84 -35.16 -6.00 -7.62
C ARG A 84 -34.27 -7.22 -7.52
N ASN A 85 -33.07 -7.03 -6.99
CA ASN A 85 -32.11 -8.10 -6.72
C ASN A 85 -32.08 -8.42 -5.22
N GLU A 86 -31.62 -9.62 -4.91
CA GLU A 86 -31.34 -10.08 -3.55
C GLU A 86 -29.84 -10.06 -3.27
N GLY A 87 -29.48 -10.14 -1.99
CA GLY A 87 -28.09 -10.19 -1.56
C GLY A 87 -27.83 -9.49 -0.24
N LEU A 88 -26.59 -9.60 0.23
CA LEU A 88 -26.11 -8.91 1.43
C LEU A 88 -26.21 -7.38 1.25
N LEU A 89 -26.86 -6.70 2.19
CA LEU A 89 -26.90 -5.25 2.26
C LEU A 89 -25.52 -4.73 2.68
N CYS A 90 -24.93 -3.93 1.80
CA CYS A 90 -23.70 -3.20 2.03
C CYS A 90 -23.95 -1.70 1.89
N PHE A 91 -23.10 -0.90 2.50
CA PHE A 91 -23.01 0.53 2.21
C PHE A 91 -21.66 0.88 1.60
N SER A 92 -21.60 1.96 0.84
CA SER A 92 -20.36 2.65 0.54
C SER A 92 -20.48 4.10 0.96
N ASN A 93 -19.43 4.66 1.54
CA ASN A 93 -19.33 6.07 1.88
C ASN A 93 -18.02 6.63 1.31
N ASN A 94 -18.15 7.35 0.21
CA ASN A 94 -17.03 7.89 -0.55
C ASN A 94 -16.60 9.28 -0.06
N ASN A 95 -17.07 9.74 1.11
CA ASN A 95 -16.45 10.87 1.80
C ASN A 95 -14.98 10.53 2.13
N ASN A 96 -14.07 11.50 2.05
CA ASN A 96 -12.64 11.28 2.34
C ASN A 96 -12.31 11.08 3.83
N ASN A 97 -13.23 11.45 4.72
CA ASN A 97 -13.13 11.35 6.16
C ASN A 97 -14.54 11.40 6.80
N GLY A 98 -14.58 11.28 8.12
CA GLY A 98 -15.81 11.30 8.91
C GLY A 98 -16.64 10.04 8.73
N TYR A 99 -17.92 10.11 9.10
CA TYR A 99 -18.85 9.01 8.97
C TYR A 99 -20.25 9.52 8.64
N VAL A 100 -21.09 8.63 8.12
CA VAL A 100 -22.54 8.81 8.08
C VAL A 100 -23.19 7.79 9.02
N LYS A 101 -24.25 8.21 9.68
CA LYS A 101 -25.08 7.32 10.50
C LYS A 101 -26.27 6.89 9.65
N ILE A 102 -26.47 5.59 9.53
CA ILE A 102 -27.54 5.00 8.76
C ILE A 102 -28.45 4.22 9.71
N THR A 103 -29.74 4.55 9.73
CA THR A 103 -30.74 3.81 10.47
C THR A 103 -31.58 3.00 9.50
N VAL A 104 -31.51 1.68 9.61
CA VAL A 104 -32.39 0.78 8.86
C VAL A 104 -33.68 0.61 9.65
N GLU A 105 -34.80 0.97 9.03
CA GLU A 105 -36.15 0.93 9.65
C GLU A 105 -36.96 -0.30 9.21
N SER A 106 -36.57 -0.94 8.11
CA SER A 106 -37.17 -2.22 7.67
C SER A 106 -36.71 -3.39 8.54
N GLU A 107 -37.61 -4.35 8.78
CA GLU A 107 -37.22 -5.67 9.29
C GLU A 107 -36.59 -6.48 8.16
N LEU A 108 -35.32 -6.87 8.34
CA LEU A 108 -34.52 -7.58 7.35
C LEU A 108 -34.04 -8.92 7.91
N GLN A 109 -33.88 -9.91 7.03
CA GLN A 109 -33.22 -11.17 7.39
C GLN A 109 -31.79 -10.88 7.87
N GLN A 110 -31.38 -11.51 8.96
CA GLN A 110 -30.01 -11.43 9.48
C GLN A 110 -29.18 -12.59 8.95
N VAL A 111 -27.88 -12.35 8.80
CA VAL A 111 -26.90 -13.40 8.50
C VAL A 111 -25.87 -13.48 9.63
N PRO A 112 -25.28 -14.66 9.89
CA PRO A 112 -24.19 -14.77 10.84
C PRO A 112 -23.07 -13.80 10.48
N SER A 113 -22.73 -12.93 11.43
CA SER A 113 -21.84 -11.80 11.21
C SER A 113 -20.83 -11.68 12.34
N PHE A 114 -19.56 -11.98 12.05
CA PHE A 114 -18.47 -11.81 13.00
C PHE A 114 -17.71 -10.52 12.74
N LYS A 115 -17.44 -9.75 13.80
CA LYS A 115 -16.52 -8.63 13.77
C LYS A 115 -15.48 -8.76 14.86
N LEU A 116 -14.21 -8.78 14.47
CA LEU A 116 -13.08 -8.92 15.39
C LEU A 116 -13.14 -7.81 16.46
N ASN A 117 -12.95 -8.19 17.72
CA ASN A 117 -13.05 -7.35 18.92
C ASN A 117 -14.47 -6.84 19.27
N GLU A 118 -15.51 -7.22 18.53
CA GLU A 118 -16.91 -6.87 18.84
C GLU A 118 -17.79 -8.10 19.05
N THR A 119 -17.57 -9.16 18.29
CA THR A 119 -18.32 -10.43 18.40
C THR A 119 -17.52 -11.46 19.19
N SER A 120 -18.12 -12.05 20.23
CA SER A 120 -17.49 -13.18 20.94
C SER A 120 -17.67 -14.50 20.17
N ASN A 121 -16.86 -15.52 20.47
CA ASN A 121 -17.03 -16.85 19.85
C ASN A 121 -18.39 -17.48 20.22
N ALA A 122 -18.90 -17.23 21.43
CA ALA A 122 -20.22 -17.70 21.84
C ALA A 122 -21.35 -17.01 21.05
N ASP A 123 -21.27 -15.69 20.84
CA ASP A 123 -22.23 -14.97 19.99
C ASP A 123 -22.20 -15.50 18.56
N TRP A 124 -21.00 -15.79 18.06
CA TRP A 124 -20.81 -16.38 16.73
C TRP A 124 -21.49 -17.75 16.61
N GLU A 125 -21.25 -18.66 17.56
CA GLU A 125 -21.88 -19.98 17.58
C GLU A 125 -23.42 -19.86 17.62
N ASN A 126 -23.94 -19.00 18.51
CA ASN A 126 -25.38 -18.72 18.59
C ASN A 126 -25.95 -18.18 17.28
N MET A 127 -25.24 -17.25 16.61
CA MET A 127 -25.68 -16.72 15.31
C MET A 127 -25.67 -17.78 14.22
N MET A 128 -24.67 -18.65 14.20
CA MET A 128 -24.60 -19.76 13.24
C MET A 128 -25.78 -20.70 13.41
N GLU A 129 -26.21 -20.98 14.64
CA GLU A 129 -27.40 -21.81 14.89
C GLU A 129 -28.70 -21.08 14.53
N LEU A 130 -28.87 -19.85 15.03
CA LEU A 130 -30.09 -19.05 14.90
C LEU A 130 -30.40 -18.68 13.44
N TYR A 131 -29.37 -18.42 12.63
CA TYR A 131 -29.51 -18.02 11.22
C TYR A 131 -29.01 -19.12 10.28
N SER A 132 -29.38 -20.37 10.57
CA SER A 132 -28.92 -21.55 9.82
C SER A 132 -29.47 -21.67 8.39
N ASP A 133 -30.48 -20.87 8.06
CA ASP A 133 -31.06 -20.71 6.72
C ASP A 133 -30.45 -19.53 5.93
N ALA A 134 -29.51 -18.78 6.51
CA ALA A 134 -28.87 -17.65 5.86
C ALA A 134 -28.10 -18.09 4.59
N PRO A 135 -28.20 -17.35 3.46
CA PRO A 135 -27.48 -17.70 2.24
C PRO A 135 -25.95 -17.60 2.37
N VAL A 136 -25.49 -16.67 3.19
CA VAL A 136 -24.08 -16.31 3.35
C VAL A 136 -23.75 -16.07 4.81
N VAL A 137 -22.47 -16.04 5.15
CA VAL A 137 -21.95 -15.43 6.37
C VAL A 137 -20.97 -14.32 6.02
N GLN A 138 -20.74 -13.41 6.96
CA GLN A 138 -19.67 -12.44 6.85
C GLN A 138 -18.75 -12.44 8.07
N LEU A 139 -17.46 -12.26 7.81
CA LEU A 139 -16.44 -12.03 8.82
C LEU A 139 -15.75 -10.71 8.49
N SER A 140 -15.46 -9.89 9.51
CA SER A 140 -14.81 -8.61 9.31
C SER A 140 -13.80 -8.32 10.42
N SER A 141 -12.75 -7.60 10.03
CA SER A 141 -11.70 -7.10 10.92
C SER A 141 -11.40 -5.65 10.57
N GLU A 142 -10.30 -5.09 11.07
CA GLU A 142 -9.90 -3.74 10.69
C GLU A 142 -9.55 -3.68 9.18
N ARG A 143 -8.89 -4.72 8.63
CA ARG A 143 -8.32 -4.69 7.27
C ARG A 143 -9.01 -5.61 6.26
N ALA A 144 -9.76 -6.61 6.70
CA ALA A 144 -10.34 -7.62 5.84
C ALA A 144 -11.85 -7.79 6.02
N ILE A 145 -12.49 -8.25 4.95
CA ILE A 145 -13.87 -8.72 4.91
C ILE A 145 -13.89 -10.04 4.16
N ILE A 146 -14.48 -11.08 4.75
CA ILE A 146 -14.68 -12.39 4.12
C ILE A 146 -16.18 -12.62 4.00
N VAL A 147 -16.68 -12.93 2.80
CA VAL A 147 -18.07 -13.32 2.57
C VAL A 147 -18.10 -14.65 1.83
N VAL A 148 -18.66 -15.67 2.46
CA VAL A 148 -18.75 -17.03 1.90
C VAL A 148 -20.16 -17.56 2.10
N ARG A 149 -20.50 -18.63 1.37
CA ARG A 149 -21.78 -19.32 1.60
C ARG A 149 -21.79 -19.90 2.99
N TYR A 150 -22.97 -19.95 3.62
CA TYR A 150 -23.11 -20.45 4.98
C TYR A 150 -22.55 -21.87 5.15
N GLN A 151 -22.79 -22.75 4.17
CA GLN A 151 -22.30 -24.13 4.21
C GLN A 151 -20.77 -24.21 4.17
N SER A 152 -20.11 -23.33 3.43
CA SER A 152 -18.64 -23.27 3.37
C SER A 152 -18.05 -22.84 4.72
N ALA A 153 -18.63 -21.82 5.36
CA ALA A 153 -18.24 -21.42 6.70
C ALA A 153 -18.47 -22.55 7.71
N LYS A 154 -19.66 -23.15 7.73
CA LYS A 154 -19.97 -24.29 8.61
C LYS A 154 -18.99 -25.47 8.43
N LYS A 155 -18.52 -25.70 7.21
CA LYS A 155 -17.60 -26.82 6.90
C LYS A 155 -16.16 -26.55 7.30
N TYR A 156 -15.67 -25.31 7.17
CA TYR A 156 -14.24 -25.02 7.24
C TYR A 156 -13.81 -24.05 8.35
N LEU A 157 -14.69 -23.15 8.76
CA LEU A 157 -14.38 -22.16 9.78
C LEU A 157 -14.47 -22.79 11.17
N THR A 158 -13.42 -22.62 11.96
CA THR A 158 -13.32 -23.16 13.32
C THR A 158 -13.30 -22.04 14.36
N ASP A 159 -12.37 -21.10 14.22
CA ASP A 159 -12.26 -19.94 15.10
C ASP A 159 -12.18 -18.64 14.28
N PRO A 160 -13.27 -17.85 14.21
CA PRO A 160 -13.28 -16.60 13.45
C PRO A 160 -12.37 -15.53 14.07
N ASN A 161 -12.11 -15.57 15.37
CA ASN A 161 -11.23 -14.60 16.04
C ASN A 161 -9.78 -14.82 15.60
N VAL A 162 -9.31 -16.06 15.66
CA VAL A 162 -7.97 -16.44 15.20
C VAL A 162 -7.81 -16.14 13.70
N LEU A 163 -8.82 -16.47 12.90
CA LEU A 163 -8.78 -16.20 11.46
C LEU A 163 -8.67 -14.70 11.17
N MET A 164 -9.58 -13.89 11.73
CA MET A 164 -9.62 -12.46 11.39
C MET A 164 -8.40 -11.70 11.92
N LYS A 165 -7.83 -12.10 13.07
CA LYS A 165 -6.54 -11.58 13.54
C LYS A 165 -5.40 -11.92 12.56
N TYR A 166 -5.37 -13.16 12.07
CA TYR A 166 -4.39 -13.59 11.07
C TYR A 166 -4.46 -12.75 9.78
N TYR A 167 -5.68 -12.38 9.33
CA TYR A 167 -5.85 -11.51 8.17
C TYR A 167 -5.31 -10.10 8.37
N ASP A 168 -5.60 -9.48 9.51
CA ASP A 168 -5.04 -8.16 9.84
C ASP A 168 -3.50 -8.23 9.91
N ASP A 169 -2.94 -9.27 10.55
CA ASP A 169 -1.49 -9.44 10.69
C ASP A 169 -0.80 -9.57 9.32
N PHE A 170 -1.29 -10.42 8.41
CA PHE A 170 -0.64 -10.57 7.10
C PHE A 170 -0.81 -9.35 6.21
N ILE A 171 -1.97 -8.69 6.25
CA ILE A 171 -2.19 -7.46 5.48
C ILE A 171 -1.22 -6.38 5.92
N ARG A 172 -0.91 -6.28 7.23
CA ARG A 172 0.11 -5.35 7.75
C ARG A 172 1.52 -5.65 7.22
N PHE A 173 1.89 -6.91 7.02
CA PHE A 173 3.16 -7.24 6.37
C PHE A 173 3.18 -6.81 4.90
N GLN A 174 2.07 -6.97 4.19
CA GLN A 174 1.96 -6.49 2.81
C GLN A 174 1.97 -4.95 2.73
N ASP A 175 1.31 -4.26 3.65
CA ASP A 175 1.33 -2.80 3.76
C ASP A 175 2.76 -2.30 4.05
N ARG A 176 3.49 -2.99 4.92
CA ARG A 176 4.89 -2.68 5.24
C ARG A 176 5.78 -2.74 4.00
N ILE A 177 5.78 -3.84 3.24
CA ILE A 177 6.58 -3.92 2.00
C ILE A 177 6.08 -2.98 0.91
N SER A 178 4.77 -2.67 0.88
CA SER A 178 4.21 -1.64 0.00
C SER A 178 4.74 -0.24 0.33
N GLY A 179 5.23 -0.02 1.56
CA GLY A 179 5.60 1.30 2.05
C GLY A 179 4.39 2.20 2.26
N VAL A 180 3.30 1.65 2.81
CA VAL A 180 2.13 2.44 3.24
C VAL A 180 1.88 2.26 4.73
N LEU A 181 1.34 3.29 5.37
CA LEU A 181 1.11 3.37 6.81
C LEU A 181 -0.35 3.78 7.10
N GLU A 182 -0.94 3.26 8.18
CA GLU A 182 -2.30 3.61 8.62
C GLU A 182 -2.49 5.11 8.81
N ASN A 183 -1.59 5.71 9.59
CA ASN A 183 -1.56 7.13 9.86
C ASN A 183 -0.71 7.88 8.82
N GLY A 184 -0.48 7.27 7.65
CA GLY A 184 0.30 7.87 6.58
C GLY A 184 -0.40 9.08 5.97
N LYS A 185 0.38 9.92 5.29
CA LYS A 185 -0.07 11.09 4.54
C LYS A 185 0.21 10.88 3.05
N ALA A 186 -0.47 11.66 2.21
CA ALA A 186 -0.18 11.76 0.78
C ALA A 186 -0.13 10.38 0.09
N ASP A 187 1.01 10.00 -0.53
CA ASP A 187 1.13 8.77 -1.32
C ASP A 187 1.34 7.50 -0.48
N TYR A 188 1.72 7.63 0.79
CA TYR A 188 2.01 6.53 1.70
C TYR A 188 0.91 6.30 2.75
N LYS A 189 -0.24 6.96 2.61
CA LYS A 189 -1.44 6.62 3.39
C LYS A 189 -1.98 5.27 2.94
N ALA A 190 -2.19 4.33 3.87
CA ALA A 190 -2.85 3.06 3.59
C ALA A 190 -4.28 3.31 3.08
N ASP A 191 -4.74 2.47 2.14
CA ASP A 191 -6.11 2.56 1.65
C ASP A 191 -7.07 2.13 2.78
N PRO A 192 -7.97 3.00 3.27
CA PRO A 192 -8.93 2.65 4.32
C PRO A 192 -10.04 1.71 3.81
N ASN A 193 -10.19 1.56 2.49
CA ASN A 193 -11.04 0.53 1.90
C ASN A 193 -10.43 -0.85 2.14
N LYS A 194 -11.27 -1.84 2.48
CA LYS A 194 -10.81 -3.16 2.92
C LYS A 194 -10.60 -4.13 1.77
N SER A 195 -9.75 -5.13 2.00
CA SER A 195 -9.64 -6.29 1.12
C SER A 195 -10.86 -7.19 1.32
N LEU A 196 -11.60 -7.44 0.23
CA LEU A 196 -12.82 -8.25 0.23
C LEU A 196 -12.56 -9.62 -0.42
N TYR A 197 -12.67 -10.68 0.37
CA TYR A 197 -12.49 -12.06 -0.05
C TYR A 197 -13.87 -12.71 -0.18
N VAL A 198 -14.18 -13.26 -1.35
CA VAL A 198 -15.52 -13.78 -1.64
C VAL A 198 -15.44 -15.20 -2.19
N GLU A 199 -16.35 -16.05 -1.75
CA GLU A 199 -16.59 -17.33 -2.43
C GLU A 199 -17.06 -17.09 -3.87
N SER A 200 -16.52 -17.87 -4.82
CA SER A 200 -16.82 -17.73 -6.24
C SER A 200 -17.11 -19.09 -6.87
N ASP A 201 -17.86 -19.08 -7.97
CA ASP A 201 -18.14 -20.25 -8.80
C ASP A 201 -17.19 -20.38 -10.00
N ARG A 202 -16.20 -19.49 -10.13
CA ARG A 202 -15.24 -19.50 -11.25
C ARG A 202 -13.80 -19.38 -10.81
N PHE A 203 -12.93 -19.87 -11.71
CA PHE A 203 -11.48 -20.00 -11.48
C PHE A 203 -11.19 -20.76 -10.18
N TYR A 204 -9.94 -20.83 -9.74
CA TYR A 204 -9.59 -21.49 -8.47
C TYR A 204 -9.39 -20.45 -7.36
N MET A 205 -8.49 -19.50 -7.61
CA MET A 205 -8.28 -18.28 -6.85
C MET A 205 -7.99 -17.17 -7.86
N PHE A 206 -8.46 -15.94 -7.60
CA PHE A 206 -8.13 -14.78 -8.42
C PHE A 206 -8.32 -13.47 -7.67
N ALA A 207 -7.66 -12.42 -8.13
CA ALA A 207 -7.84 -11.05 -7.69
C ALA A 207 -8.27 -10.13 -8.83
N THR A 208 -9.12 -9.15 -8.53
CA THR A 208 -9.51 -8.11 -9.47
C THR A 208 -9.89 -6.82 -8.73
N HIS A 209 -10.44 -5.84 -9.44
CA HIS A 209 -10.97 -4.62 -8.84
C HIS A 209 -12.04 -4.96 -7.80
N GLY A 210 -11.79 -4.52 -6.56
CA GLY A 210 -12.77 -4.54 -5.47
C GLY A 210 -12.92 -5.87 -4.73
N HIS A 211 -12.35 -6.98 -5.21
CA HIS A 211 -12.46 -8.28 -4.52
C HIS A 211 -11.43 -9.32 -4.98
N MET A 212 -11.36 -10.41 -4.24
CA MET A 212 -10.70 -11.67 -4.59
C MET A 212 -11.73 -12.81 -4.51
N GLY A 213 -11.65 -13.77 -5.43
CA GLY A 213 -12.58 -14.89 -5.53
C GLY A 213 -11.92 -16.24 -5.22
N PHE A 214 -12.67 -17.13 -4.55
CA PHE A 214 -12.18 -18.45 -4.10
C PHE A 214 -13.20 -19.54 -4.38
N ASN A 215 -12.81 -20.56 -5.13
CA ASN A 215 -13.71 -21.62 -5.59
C ASN A 215 -13.17 -23.02 -5.28
N GLY A 216 -14.08 -23.89 -4.86
CA GLY A 216 -13.82 -25.29 -4.56
C GLY A 216 -13.24 -25.52 -3.16
N ASP A 217 -13.37 -26.77 -2.71
CA ASP A 217 -13.07 -27.20 -1.35
C ASP A 217 -11.66 -26.81 -0.88
N ALA A 218 -10.66 -26.98 -1.74
CA ALA A 218 -9.27 -26.69 -1.39
C ALA A 218 -8.99 -25.18 -1.26
N ALA A 219 -9.68 -24.32 -2.02
CA ALA A 219 -9.52 -22.87 -1.90
C ALA A 219 -10.26 -22.33 -0.67
N LEU A 220 -11.49 -22.78 -0.45
CA LEU A 220 -12.32 -22.37 0.69
C LEU A 220 -11.72 -22.81 2.02
N LYS A 221 -11.15 -24.02 2.08
CA LYS A 221 -10.41 -24.46 3.27
C LYS A 221 -9.23 -23.54 3.58
N ARG A 222 -8.46 -23.12 2.57
CA ARG A 222 -7.34 -22.17 2.76
C ARG A 222 -7.83 -20.78 3.16
N LEU A 223 -8.94 -20.32 2.60
CA LEU A 223 -9.52 -19.01 2.90
C LEU A 223 -9.99 -18.93 4.37
N LEU A 224 -10.62 -20.00 4.86
CA LEU A 224 -11.30 -20.05 6.16
C LEU A 224 -10.45 -20.67 7.28
N THR A 225 -9.17 -20.89 7.04
CA THR A 225 -8.21 -21.36 8.04
C THR A 225 -6.90 -20.58 7.96
N THR A 226 -6.00 -20.78 8.92
CA THR A 226 -4.71 -20.08 8.97
C THR A 226 -3.55 -20.91 8.42
N ASN A 227 -3.81 -22.15 7.97
CA ASN A 227 -2.79 -23.01 7.40
C ASN A 227 -2.69 -22.82 5.87
N ASN A 228 -1.48 -22.96 5.32
CA ASN A 228 -1.24 -22.89 3.87
C ASN A 228 -1.70 -21.58 3.21
N GLY A 229 -1.29 -20.45 3.79
CA GLY A 229 -1.74 -19.11 3.38
C GLY A 229 -1.21 -18.57 2.05
N TRP A 230 -0.24 -19.23 1.40
CA TRP A 230 0.45 -18.67 0.21
C TRP A 230 -0.51 -18.17 -0.87
N GLY A 231 -1.54 -18.96 -1.21
CA GLY A 231 -2.55 -18.55 -2.19
C GLY A 231 -3.32 -17.30 -1.76
N ILE A 232 -3.72 -17.21 -0.50
CA ILE A 232 -4.44 -16.04 0.05
C ILE A 232 -3.54 -14.80 0.01
N TRP A 233 -2.27 -14.94 0.40
CA TRP A 233 -1.29 -13.85 0.37
C TRP A 233 -1.03 -13.38 -1.06
N HIS A 234 -0.91 -14.32 -2.00
CA HIS A 234 -0.69 -14.04 -3.41
C HIS A 234 -1.85 -13.22 -4.01
N GLU A 235 -3.10 -13.66 -3.84
CA GLU A 235 -4.25 -12.92 -4.35
C GLU A 235 -4.39 -11.54 -3.69
N SER A 236 -4.21 -11.44 -2.38
CA SER A 236 -4.19 -10.16 -1.67
C SER A 236 -3.07 -9.23 -2.15
N GLY A 237 -1.93 -9.81 -2.55
CA GLY A 237 -0.78 -9.10 -3.09
C GLY A 237 -1.10 -8.39 -4.42
N HIS A 238 -1.93 -8.97 -5.28
CA HIS A 238 -2.30 -8.35 -6.55
C HIS A 238 -3.03 -7.01 -6.36
N GLN A 239 -3.74 -6.84 -5.25
CA GLN A 239 -4.37 -5.56 -4.89
C GLN A 239 -3.37 -4.52 -4.36
N ARG A 240 -2.10 -4.86 -4.17
CA ARG A 240 -1.00 -3.95 -3.73
C ARG A 240 0.06 -3.74 -4.79
N GLN A 241 0.15 -4.70 -5.71
CA GLN A 241 1.11 -4.75 -6.79
C GLN A 241 1.10 -3.48 -7.63
N GLN A 242 2.28 -2.85 -7.78
CA GLN A 242 2.41 -1.68 -8.64
C GLN A 242 2.70 -2.08 -10.08
N PHE A 243 2.05 -1.41 -11.03
CA PHE A 243 2.28 -1.64 -12.46
C PHE A 243 3.56 -1.01 -13.06
N PRO A 244 4.16 0.08 -12.54
CA PRO A 244 5.29 0.76 -13.21
C PRO A 244 6.58 -0.05 -13.34
N TYR A 245 6.81 -1.05 -12.48
CA TYR A 245 7.97 -1.94 -12.59
C TYR A 245 7.59 -3.38 -13.02
N SER A 246 6.37 -3.57 -13.55
CA SER A 246 5.90 -4.85 -14.07
C SER A 246 5.79 -4.80 -15.60
N TRP A 247 6.68 -5.53 -16.29
CA TRP A 247 6.69 -5.67 -17.75
C TRP A 247 6.09 -7.00 -18.22
N SER A 248 5.72 -7.09 -19.50
CA SER A 248 4.99 -8.23 -20.07
C SER A 248 5.78 -9.09 -21.06
N ASP A 249 7.07 -8.82 -21.28
CA ASP A 249 7.91 -9.65 -22.16
C ASP A 249 7.97 -11.11 -21.66
N GLY A 250 8.02 -12.06 -22.60
CA GLY A 250 8.11 -13.49 -22.32
C GLY A 250 6.92 -13.99 -21.49
N THR A 251 7.19 -14.57 -20.31
CA THR A 251 6.16 -15.04 -19.37
C THR A 251 5.64 -13.94 -18.42
N GLY A 252 6.08 -12.68 -18.63
CA GLY A 252 5.62 -11.51 -17.87
C GLY A 252 6.14 -11.44 -16.42
N MET A 253 5.75 -10.37 -15.72
CA MET A 253 6.12 -10.10 -14.32
C MET A 253 4.92 -10.02 -13.36
N MET A 254 3.68 -10.11 -13.85
CA MET A 254 2.49 -10.01 -13.01
C MET A 254 2.43 -11.11 -11.94
N GLU A 255 2.67 -12.36 -12.32
CA GLU A 255 2.72 -13.49 -11.37
C GLU A 255 4.02 -13.55 -10.57
N VAL A 256 4.97 -12.66 -10.86
CA VAL A 256 6.29 -12.62 -10.21
C VAL A 256 6.32 -11.57 -9.11
N THR A 257 6.05 -10.30 -9.45
CA THR A 257 6.20 -9.18 -8.51
C THR A 257 5.16 -9.24 -7.38
N VAL A 258 4.01 -9.88 -7.61
CA VAL A 258 3.02 -10.17 -6.57
C VAL A 258 3.60 -11.02 -5.44
N ASN A 259 4.53 -11.93 -5.74
CA ASN A 259 5.11 -12.81 -4.73
C ASN A 259 6.10 -12.11 -3.79
N LEU A 260 6.49 -10.85 -4.05
CA LEU A 260 7.17 -10.02 -3.05
C LEU A 260 6.28 -9.84 -1.80
N TYR A 261 4.98 -9.62 -2.00
CA TYR A 261 4.02 -9.50 -0.91
C TYR A 261 3.82 -10.84 -0.19
N SER A 262 3.78 -11.97 -0.91
CA SER A 262 3.71 -13.31 -0.30
C SER A 262 4.96 -13.64 0.51
N LEU A 263 6.16 -13.34 0.01
CA LEU A 263 7.42 -13.55 0.74
C LEU A 263 7.50 -12.65 1.97
N ALA A 264 7.04 -11.39 1.89
CA ALA A 264 6.99 -10.48 3.04
C ALA A 264 6.06 -10.99 4.15
N VAL A 265 4.91 -11.57 3.78
CA VAL A 265 4.02 -12.23 4.75
C VAL A 265 4.71 -13.45 5.37
N GLN A 266 5.32 -14.31 4.55
CA GLN A 266 6.01 -15.50 5.04
C GLN A 266 7.12 -15.13 6.02
N GLU A 267 7.91 -14.11 5.69
CA GLU A 267 8.95 -13.54 6.56
C GLU A 267 8.36 -12.97 7.85
N GLY A 268 7.26 -12.22 7.78
CA GLY A 268 6.62 -11.64 8.95
C GLY A 268 6.06 -12.68 9.92
N ILE A 269 5.50 -13.78 9.41
CA ILE A 269 4.87 -14.83 10.23
C ILE A 269 5.90 -15.85 10.73
N HIS A 270 6.89 -16.21 9.92
CA HIS A 270 7.83 -17.29 10.23
C HIS A 270 9.24 -16.81 10.59
N GLY A 271 9.48 -15.49 10.60
CA GLY A 271 10.79 -14.89 10.82
C GLY A 271 11.73 -14.95 9.61
N ARG A 272 11.37 -15.66 8.53
CA ARG A 272 12.08 -15.68 7.24
C ARG A 272 11.20 -16.15 6.09
N ALA A 273 11.57 -15.80 4.87
CA ALA A 273 10.91 -16.30 3.65
C ALA A 273 11.62 -17.56 3.12
N GLY A 274 11.00 -18.73 3.30
CA GLY A 274 11.56 -20.03 2.88
C GLY A 274 11.03 -20.58 1.55
N GLN A 275 10.10 -19.90 0.87
CA GLN A 275 9.51 -20.41 -0.36
C GLN A 275 10.54 -20.64 -1.47
N LEU A 276 11.58 -19.80 -1.54
CA LEU A 276 12.62 -19.87 -2.57
C LEU A 276 13.69 -20.92 -2.30
N ASP A 277 13.77 -21.51 -1.11
CA ASP A 277 14.86 -22.42 -0.71
C ASP A 277 15.06 -23.56 -1.72
N LYS A 278 13.96 -24.22 -2.09
CA LYS A 278 13.97 -25.33 -3.06
C LYS A 278 14.28 -24.91 -4.49
N HIS A 279 14.27 -23.60 -4.77
CA HIS A 279 14.50 -23.02 -6.10
C HIS A 279 15.91 -22.43 -6.25
N TYR A 280 16.64 -22.17 -5.17
CA TYR A 280 18.00 -21.65 -5.24
C TYR A 280 18.98 -22.49 -6.08
N PRO A 281 18.92 -23.85 -6.09
CA PRO A 281 19.75 -24.63 -7.01
C PRO A 281 19.54 -24.27 -8.49
N LYS A 282 18.27 -24.10 -8.91
CA LYS A 282 17.93 -23.69 -10.28
C LYS A 282 18.30 -22.24 -10.57
N ILE A 283 18.17 -21.35 -9.58
CA ILE A 283 18.62 -19.96 -9.69
C ILE A 283 20.13 -19.91 -9.93
N LYS A 284 20.93 -20.69 -9.19
CA LYS A 284 22.38 -20.78 -9.38
C LYS A 284 22.75 -21.33 -10.76
N GLU A 285 22.07 -22.39 -11.20
CA GLU A 285 22.23 -22.94 -12.56
C GLU A 285 21.97 -21.87 -13.63
N TYR A 286 20.85 -21.13 -13.51
CA TYR A 286 20.53 -20.03 -14.40
C TYR A 286 21.60 -18.92 -14.41
N LEU A 287 22.08 -18.51 -13.23
CA LEU A 287 23.09 -17.46 -13.09
C LEU A 287 24.46 -17.89 -13.66
N ALA A 288 24.78 -19.18 -13.63
CA ALA A 288 26.00 -19.75 -14.21
C ALA A 288 25.95 -19.89 -15.73
N ALA A 289 24.77 -19.90 -16.35
CA ALA A 289 24.62 -20.08 -17.80
C ALA A 289 25.26 -18.93 -18.61
N GLU A 290 25.90 -19.25 -19.74
CA GLU A 290 26.52 -18.25 -20.63
C GLU A 290 25.48 -17.34 -21.31
N LYS A 291 24.39 -17.93 -21.81
CA LYS A 291 23.28 -17.22 -22.45
C LYS A 291 22.10 -17.18 -21.49
N LYS A 292 21.66 -15.98 -21.15
CA LYS A 292 20.54 -15.74 -20.23
C LYS A 292 19.40 -15.06 -20.96
N ASN A 293 18.19 -15.57 -20.74
CA ASN A 293 16.97 -14.89 -21.12
C ASN A 293 16.06 -14.87 -19.89
N PHE A 294 16.05 -13.72 -19.21
CA PHE A 294 15.28 -13.52 -17.99
C PHE A 294 13.77 -13.68 -18.25
N ASP A 295 13.28 -13.10 -19.35
CA ASP A 295 11.85 -12.96 -19.60
C ASP A 295 11.15 -14.30 -19.83
N THR A 296 11.90 -15.35 -20.23
CA THR A 296 11.35 -16.70 -20.46
C THR A 296 11.47 -17.62 -19.24
N GLN A 297 12.09 -17.17 -18.14
CA GLN A 297 12.26 -18.00 -16.94
C GLN A 297 10.93 -18.21 -16.18
N ASP A 298 10.93 -19.25 -15.34
CA ASP A 298 9.81 -19.50 -14.42
C ASP A 298 9.70 -18.43 -13.32
N VAL A 299 8.51 -18.35 -12.72
CA VAL A 299 8.16 -17.36 -11.71
C VAL A 299 9.14 -17.33 -10.54
N ASN A 300 9.60 -18.49 -10.06
CA ASN A 300 10.46 -18.56 -8.87
C ASN A 300 11.90 -18.16 -9.19
N ILE A 301 12.40 -18.47 -10.39
CA ILE A 301 13.71 -17.97 -10.83
C ILE A 301 13.68 -16.44 -10.93
N LYS A 302 12.66 -15.87 -11.59
CA LYS A 302 12.51 -14.40 -11.70
C LYS A 302 12.35 -13.73 -10.33
N LEU A 303 11.58 -14.35 -9.43
CA LEU A 303 11.39 -13.88 -8.05
C LEU A 303 12.71 -13.89 -7.26
N GLY A 304 13.61 -14.82 -7.58
CA GLY A 304 14.97 -14.88 -7.03
C GLY A 304 15.71 -13.54 -7.18
N MET A 305 15.71 -12.93 -8.37
CA MET A 305 16.34 -11.62 -8.59
C MET A 305 15.79 -10.55 -7.65
N LEU A 306 14.46 -10.48 -7.53
CA LEU A 306 13.79 -9.50 -6.70
C LEU A 306 14.11 -9.74 -5.21
N TRP A 307 14.04 -10.99 -4.76
CA TRP A 307 14.32 -11.30 -3.37
C TRP A 307 15.80 -11.13 -3.00
N GLN A 308 16.74 -11.31 -3.94
CA GLN A 308 18.15 -11.01 -3.69
C GLN A 308 18.40 -9.53 -3.41
N LEU A 309 17.66 -8.61 -4.03
CA LEU A 309 17.70 -7.18 -3.68
C LEU A 309 17.20 -6.95 -2.25
N ARG A 310 16.11 -7.63 -1.85
CA ARG A 310 15.58 -7.59 -0.48
C ARG A 310 16.58 -8.11 0.56
N LEU A 311 17.30 -9.19 0.24
CA LEU A 311 18.34 -9.77 1.09
C LEU A 311 19.57 -8.86 1.18
N ALA A 312 19.98 -8.25 0.06
CA ALA A 312 21.16 -7.40 0.00
C ALA A 312 20.97 -6.06 0.73
N PHE A 313 19.82 -5.42 0.54
CA PHE A 313 19.57 -4.04 0.98
C PHE A 313 18.61 -3.93 2.17
N GLY A 314 18.09 -5.05 2.66
CA GLY A 314 17.28 -5.11 3.87
C GLY A 314 15.83 -4.61 3.71
N ASN A 315 15.16 -4.47 4.86
CA ASN A 315 13.70 -4.30 4.93
C ASN A 315 13.21 -2.96 4.37
N GLY A 316 14.07 -1.92 4.35
CA GLY A 316 13.71 -0.60 3.84
C GLY A 316 13.75 -0.49 2.33
N PHE A 317 14.34 -1.43 1.60
CA PHE A 317 14.56 -1.29 0.14
C PHE A 317 13.26 -1.19 -0.65
N TYR A 318 12.40 -2.22 -0.60
CA TYR A 318 11.16 -2.23 -1.38
C TYR A 318 10.16 -1.13 -1.00
N PRO A 319 9.93 -0.81 0.28
CA PRO A 319 9.08 0.32 0.66
C PRO A 319 9.54 1.65 0.03
N GLN A 320 10.85 1.92 0.05
CA GLN A 320 11.43 3.10 -0.58
C GLN A 320 11.31 3.06 -2.11
N LEU A 321 11.61 1.92 -2.73
CA LEU A 321 11.49 1.76 -4.17
C LEU A 321 10.05 1.96 -4.66
N HIS A 322 9.07 1.41 -3.93
CA HIS A 322 7.67 1.62 -4.22
C HIS A 322 7.26 3.10 -4.09
N GLN A 323 7.80 3.82 -3.11
CA GLN A 323 7.58 5.26 -2.98
C GLN A 323 8.18 6.05 -4.14
N VAL A 324 9.39 5.69 -4.59
CA VAL A 324 10.02 6.31 -5.78
C VAL A 324 9.07 6.27 -6.98
N TYR A 325 8.42 5.14 -7.25
CA TYR A 325 7.44 5.03 -8.33
C TYR A 325 6.13 5.77 -8.08
N ARG A 326 5.65 5.87 -6.83
CA ARG A 326 4.45 6.67 -6.52
C ARG A 326 4.68 8.15 -6.77
N MET A 327 5.86 8.64 -6.41
CA MET A 327 6.28 10.04 -6.51
C MET A 327 6.92 10.42 -7.86
N MET A 328 6.96 9.49 -8.81
CA MET A 328 7.51 9.72 -10.14
C MET A 328 6.48 10.45 -11.02
N ASP A 329 6.89 11.58 -11.61
CA ASP A 329 6.02 12.41 -12.43
C ASP A 329 5.69 11.73 -13.77
N SER A 330 6.68 11.10 -14.39
CA SER A 330 6.55 10.39 -15.67
C SER A 330 6.94 8.92 -15.49
N LEU A 331 5.94 8.03 -15.60
CA LEU A 331 6.14 6.59 -15.43
C LEU A 331 6.66 5.95 -16.72
N PRO A 332 7.50 4.89 -16.63
CA PRO A 332 7.89 4.12 -17.80
C PRO A 332 6.67 3.41 -18.40
N ILE A 333 6.52 3.48 -19.73
CA ILE A 333 5.34 2.98 -20.43
C ILE A 333 5.61 1.59 -21.03
N ASN A 334 6.62 1.48 -21.91
CA ASN A 334 6.94 0.22 -22.59
C ASN A 334 7.87 -0.68 -21.74
N ASN A 335 7.96 -1.96 -22.12
CA ASN A 335 8.71 -2.95 -21.34
C ASN A 335 10.21 -2.64 -21.23
N SER A 336 10.83 -2.07 -22.28
CA SER A 336 12.24 -1.66 -22.24
C SER A 336 12.45 -0.55 -21.22
N ASP A 337 11.64 0.51 -21.28
CA ASP A 337 11.73 1.63 -20.33
C ASP A 337 11.47 1.18 -18.89
N LYS A 338 10.56 0.24 -18.66
CA LYS A 338 10.31 -0.32 -17.32
C LYS A 338 11.54 -1.02 -16.76
N LYS A 339 12.20 -1.85 -17.57
CA LYS A 339 13.45 -2.54 -17.18
C LYS A 339 14.55 -1.53 -16.88
N GLN A 340 14.78 -0.57 -17.77
CA GLN A 340 15.81 0.46 -17.57
C GLN A 340 15.52 1.32 -16.33
N GLN A 341 14.26 1.74 -16.14
CA GLN A 341 13.86 2.51 -14.97
C GLN A 341 14.03 1.69 -13.68
N PHE A 342 13.77 0.38 -13.70
CA PHE A 342 14.00 -0.48 -12.54
C PHE A 342 15.48 -0.58 -12.17
N ILE A 343 16.37 -0.66 -13.17
CA ILE A 343 17.83 -0.61 -12.96
C ILE A 343 18.22 0.74 -12.33
N ILE A 344 17.75 1.84 -12.91
CA ILE A 344 18.08 3.21 -12.47
C ILE A 344 17.58 3.45 -11.05
N SER A 345 16.29 3.23 -10.78
CA SER A 345 15.69 3.49 -9.48
C SER A 345 16.29 2.62 -8.38
N SER A 346 16.56 1.34 -8.65
CA SER A 346 17.23 0.46 -7.67
C SER A 346 18.65 0.93 -7.37
N SER A 347 19.40 1.32 -8.40
CA SER A 347 20.79 1.78 -8.27
C SER A 347 20.88 3.10 -7.50
N GLN A 348 20.06 4.09 -7.86
CA GLN A 348 20.01 5.39 -7.19
C GLN A 348 19.58 5.26 -5.73
N LEU A 349 18.58 4.40 -5.45
CA LEU A 349 18.13 4.16 -4.10
C LEU A 349 19.21 3.50 -3.23
N ALA A 350 19.92 2.51 -3.78
CA ALA A 350 21.03 1.87 -3.10
C ALA A 350 22.29 2.74 -3.03
N ASN A 351 22.35 3.83 -3.80
CA ASN A 351 23.55 4.62 -4.08
C ASN A 351 24.72 3.76 -4.59
N ILE A 352 24.41 2.80 -5.47
CA ILE A 352 25.36 1.82 -6.04
C ILE A 352 24.98 1.54 -7.48
N ASN A 353 25.95 1.47 -8.37
CA ASN A 353 25.74 1.06 -9.75
C ASN A 353 25.41 -0.44 -9.83
N LEU A 354 24.13 -0.79 -10.01
CA LEU A 354 23.65 -2.18 -10.10
C LEU A 354 23.65 -2.74 -11.53
N ALA A 355 24.24 -2.06 -12.50
CA ALA A 355 24.37 -2.54 -13.88
C ALA A 355 24.88 -3.99 -13.95
N THR A 356 25.93 -4.30 -13.17
CA THR A 356 26.51 -5.64 -13.11
C THR A 356 25.53 -6.68 -12.57
N PHE A 357 24.78 -6.35 -11.51
CA PHE A 357 23.77 -7.26 -10.94
C PHE A 357 22.67 -7.58 -11.96
N PHE A 358 22.11 -6.57 -12.60
CA PHE A 358 21.05 -6.78 -13.59
C PHE A 358 21.54 -7.50 -14.85
N ASN A 359 22.75 -7.18 -15.31
CA ASN A 359 23.36 -7.89 -16.43
C ASN A 359 23.62 -9.36 -16.10
N LYS A 360 24.01 -9.69 -14.85
CA LYS A 360 24.10 -11.09 -14.37
C LYS A 360 22.77 -11.82 -14.42
N TRP A 361 21.67 -11.12 -14.23
CA TRP A 361 20.33 -11.68 -14.37
C TRP A 361 19.80 -11.72 -15.80
N GLY A 362 20.54 -11.19 -16.78
CA GLY A 362 20.11 -11.13 -18.19
C GLY A 362 19.23 -9.94 -18.53
N ILE A 363 19.22 -8.89 -17.69
CA ILE A 363 18.56 -7.60 -17.97
C ILE A 363 19.66 -6.57 -18.23
N THR A 364 19.94 -6.32 -19.51
CA THR A 364 21.09 -5.49 -19.90
C THR A 364 20.77 -3.99 -19.82
N PRO A 365 21.55 -3.19 -19.08
CA PRO A 365 21.45 -1.73 -19.11
C PRO A 365 21.88 -1.19 -20.48
N ASN A 366 21.13 -0.25 -21.04
CA ASN A 366 21.50 0.44 -22.27
C ASN A 366 22.49 1.60 -21.99
N GLU A 367 23.02 2.22 -23.04
CA GLU A 367 24.01 3.30 -22.95
C GLU A 367 23.53 4.48 -22.09
N LYS A 368 22.29 4.92 -22.27
CA LYS A 368 21.69 6.00 -21.47
C LYS A 368 21.66 5.65 -19.98
N THR A 369 21.28 4.42 -19.65
CA THR A 369 21.27 3.92 -18.27
C THR A 369 22.69 3.88 -17.72
N LEU A 370 23.65 3.33 -18.46
CA LEU A 370 25.05 3.27 -18.03
C LEU A 370 25.63 4.66 -17.75
N GLU A 371 25.32 5.66 -18.58
CA GLU A 371 25.78 7.03 -18.37
C GLU A 371 25.17 7.64 -17.09
N ILE A 372 23.89 7.42 -16.83
CA ILE A 372 23.23 7.86 -15.58
C ILE A 372 23.90 7.22 -14.35
N LEU A 373 24.27 5.93 -14.44
CA LEU A 373 24.83 5.19 -13.32
C LEU A 373 26.33 5.41 -13.08
N LYS A 374 27.03 6.07 -14.01
CA LYS A 374 28.49 6.29 -13.95
C LYS A 374 28.92 7.09 -12.72
N ALA A 375 28.05 7.94 -12.18
CA ALA A 375 28.30 8.73 -10.99
C ALA A 375 28.17 7.93 -9.67
N LEU A 376 27.64 6.71 -9.71
CA LEU A 376 27.45 5.87 -8.51
C LEU A 376 28.65 4.94 -8.27
N PRO A 377 29.00 4.66 -7.01
CA PRO A 377 30.00 3.64 -6.66
C PRO A 377 29.71 2.28 -7.33
N PRO A 378 30.76 1.54 -7.74
CA PRO A 378 30.56 0.21 -8.32
C PRO A 378 30.02 -0.78 -7.27
N LEU A 379 29.30 -1.81 -7.74
CA LEU A 379 28.91 -2.94 -6.88
C LEU A 379 30.14 -3.83 -6.61
N GLU A 380 30.63 -3.82 -5.37
CA GLU A 380 31.83 -4.57 -4.97
C GLU A 380 31.55 -6.02 -4.51
N LYS A 381 30.29 -6.34 -4.18
CA LYS A 381 29.90 -7.67 -3.68
C LYS A 381 28.95 -8.38 -4.65
N ASN A 382 29.12 -9.69 -4.77
CA ASN A 382 28.29 -10.54 -5.62
C ASN A 382 26.91 -10.82 -5.01
N ILE A 383 26.08 -9.79 -4.83
CA ILE A 383 24.76 -9.94 -4.18
C ILE A 383 23.81 -10.90 -4.92
N TRP A 384 24.11 -11.28 -6.17
CA TRP A 384 23.41 -12.34 -6.90
C TRP A 384 23.70 -13.75 -6.38
N GLU A 385 24.61 -13.92 -5.41
CA GLU A 385 24.89 -15.19 -4.74
C GLU A 385 24.08 -15.37 -3.44
N ASN A 386 23.22 -14.41 -3.10
CA ASN A 386 22.32 -14.49 -1.95
C ASN A 386 21.32 -15.65 -2.09
N ASP A 387 21.23 -16.47 -1.04
CA ASP A 387 20.30 -17.61 -0.92
C ASP A 387 19.91 -17.90 0.55
N ASP A 388 19.40 -19.10 0.83
CA ASP A 388 19.00 -19.54 2.17
C ASP A 388 20.17 -19.76 3.15
N LYS A 389 21.40 -19.84 2.64
CA LYS A 389 22.62 -20.19 3.39
C LYS A 389 23.70 -19.11 3.33
N ASN A 390 23.64 -18.24 2.34
CA ASN A 390 24.59 -17.19 2.06
C ASN A 390 23.89 -15.83 2.05
N LEU A 391 24.30 -14.96 2.97
CA LEU A 391 23.77 -13.61 3.10
C LEU A 391 24.89 -12.59 2.93
N ILE A 392 24.81 -11.85 1.85
CA ILE A 392 25.67 -10.76 1.43
C ILE A 392 24.83 -9.49 1.48
N THR A 393 25.12 -8.66 2.48
CA THR A 393 24.47 -7.37 2.68
C THR A 393 25.34 -6.22 2.18
N VAL A 394 24.67 -5.15 1.78
CA VAL A 394 25.27 -3.89 1.36
C VAL A 394 24.48 -2.75 1.99
N GLN A 395 25.19 -1.83 2.65
CA GLN A 395 24.56 -0.67 3.27
C GLN A 395 24.03 0.27 2.21
N ILE A 396 22.80 0.75 2.41
CA ILE A 396 22.18 1.79 1.58
C ILE A 396 22.09 3.09 2.40
N PRO A 397 22.00 4.27 1.76
CA PRO A 397 21.96 5.55 2.47
C PRO A 397 20.88 5.63 3.55
N GLN A 398 19.76 4.93 3.35
CA GLN A 398 18.63 4.92 4.26
C GLN A 398 18.13 3.48 4.45
N GLU A 399 18.58 2.81 5.52
CA GLU A 399 18.25 1.41 5.79
C GLU A 399 16.80 1.21 6.24
N LYS A 400 16.26 2.18 7.01
CA LYS A 400 14.88 2.18 7.49
C LYS A 400 13.99 3.01 6.57
N TYR A 401 12.81 2.52 6.24
CA TYR A 401 11.86 3.33 5.47
C TYR A 401 11.31 4.50 6.30
N ILE A 402 11.54 5.73 5.82
CA ILE A 402 11.00 6.97 6.40
C ILE A 402 10.28 7.72 5.28
N PRO A 403 8.95 7.57 5.14
CA PRO A 403 8.22 8.10 3.99
C PRO A 403 8.29 9.64 3.86
N GLU A 404 8.40 10.35 4.98
CA GLU A 404 8.47 11.81 5.03
C GLU A 404 9.73 12.36 4.38
N LEU A 405 10.85 11.63 4.43
CA LEU A 405 12.14 12.10 3.94
C LEU A 405 12.11 12.44 2.45
N ALA A 406 11.38 11.65 1.65
CA ALA A 406 11.21 11.92 0.23
C ALA A 406 10.48 13.25 -0.04
N TYR A 407 9.57 13.63 0.85
CA TYR A 407 8.88 14.91 0.79
C TYR A 407 9.72 16.05 1.35
N PHE A 408 10.44 15.85 2.45
CA PHE A 408 11.34 16.87 2.98
C PHE A 408 12.37 17.31 1.94
N LYS A 409 12.98 16.35 1.22
CA LYS A 409 13.91 16.63 0.11
C LYS A 409 13.30 17.44 -1.04
N LYS A 410 11.98 17.37 -1.24
CA LYS A 410 11.24 18.15 -2.26
C LYS A 410 10.56 19.40 -1.68
N SER A 411 10.63 19.59 -0.36
CA SER A 411 9.85 20.62 0.34
C SER A 411 10.46 22.01 0.23
N ILE A 412 11.78 22.11 0.02
CA ILE A 412 12.48 23.38 -0.17
C ILE A 412 12.35 23.84 -1.62
N LYS A 413 11.75 25.02 -1.80
CA LYS A 413 11.44 25.64 -3.09
C LYS A 413 11.91 27.09 -3.11
N LYS A 414 11.95 27.69 -4.31
CA LYS A 414 12.18 29.14 -4.52
C LYS A 414 13.39 29.69 -3.73
N THR A 415 14.50 28.97 -3.75
CA THR A 415 15.74 29.40 -3.08
C THR A 415 16.33 30.60 -3.80
N SER A 416 16.69 31.64 -3.06
CA SER A 416 17.40 32.80 -3.57
C SER A 416 18.42 33.32 -2.56
N LEU A 417 19.48 33.94 -3.04
CA LEU A 417 20.58 34.38 -2.21
C LEU A 417 21.07 35.77 -2.64
N SER A 418 21.25 36.64 -1.66
CA SER A 418 21.98 37.91 -1.77
C SER A 418 23.16 37.90 -0.81
N GLU A 419 24.01 38.93 -0.86
CA GLU A 419 25.19 39.04 0.01
C GLU A 419 24.86 38.95 1.51
N ASN A 420 23.70 39.47 1.92
CA ASN A 420 23.32 39.58 3.34
C ASN A 420 22.04 38.80 3.70
N GLN A 421 21.55 37.95 2.79
CA GLN A 421 20.28 37.27 3.02
C GLN A 421 20.11 36.02 2.15
N PHE A 422 19.66 34.95 2.78
CA PHE A 422 19.20 33.72 2.13
C PHE A 422 17.68 33.59 2.29
N GLU A 423 16.96 33.37 1.19
CA GLU A 423 15.51 33.13 1.20
C GLU A 423 15.16 31.79 0.58
N PHE A 424 14.13 31.14 1.11
CA PHE A 424 13.55 29.91 0.55
C PHE A 424 12.09 29.77 1.00
N THR A 425 11.34 28.89 0.34
CA THR A 425 9.97 28.53 0.73
C THR A 425 9.92 27.06 1.13
N ILE A 426 9.36 26.76 2.30
CA ILE A 426 8.99 25.40 2.71
C ILE A 426 7.57 25.11 2.22
N ASP A 427 7.38 23.97 1.57
CA ASP A 427 6.08 23.51 1.10
C ASP A 427 5.02 23.54 2.21
N ARG A 428 3.82 24.04 1.85
CA ARG A 428 2.71 24.26 2.77
C ARG A 428 2.27 23.01 3.53
N ASP A 429 2.43 21.83 2.94
CA ASP A 429 2.06 20.57 3.58
C ASP A 429 3.13 20.04 4.55
N TRP A 430 4.30 20.67 4.59
CA TRP A 430 5.48 20.13 5.26
C TRP A 430 6.18 21.10 6.21
N TYR A 431 5.72 22.34 6.38
CA TYR A 431 6.34 23.27 7.34
C TYR A 431 6.00 22.99 8.82
N THR A 432 4.94 22.19 9.08
CA THR A 432 4.47 21.81 10.42
C THR A 432 4.09 20.33 10.45
N PRO A 433 4.29 19.60 11.57
CA PRO A 433 4.84 20.01 12.86
C PRO A 433 6.37 19.82 12.97
N TYR A 434 7.09 19.97 11.85
CA TYR A 434 8.51 19.60 11.78
C TYR A 434 9.45 20.74 12.23
N GLN A 435 10.71 20.36 12.48
CA GLN A 435 11.80 21.30 12.79
C GLN A 435 12.80 21.34 11.63
N TYR A 436 13.04 22.54 11.11
CA TYR A 436 14.02 22.84 10.07
C TYR A 436 15.14 23.70 10.66
N VAL A 437 16.38 23.30 10.48
CA VAL A 437 17.56 24.02 10.99
C VAL A 437 18.43 24.44 9.81
N ILE A 438 18.67 25.74 9.73
CA ILE A 438 19.50 26.36 8.70
C ILE A 438 20.90 26.52 9.28
N LYS A 439 21.89 26.06 8.53
CA LYS A 439 23.30 26.15 8.92
C LYS A 439 24.14 26.77 7.81
N LYS A 440 25.23 27.39 8.23
CA LYS A 440 26.34 27.82 7.37
C LYS A 440 27.62 27.19 7.83
N ASN A 441 28.32 26.46 6.95
CA ASN A 441 29.55 25.74 7.29
C ASN A 441 29.39 24.88 8.56
N ASN A 442 28.27 24.15 8.66
CA ASN A 442 27.85 23.35 9.83
C ASN A 442 27.55 24.13 11.12
N GLN A 443 27.62 25.46 11.12
CA GLN A 443 27.24 26.30 12.25
C GLN A 443 25.77 26.69 12.15
N TYR A 444 25.05 26.61 13.27
CA TYR A 444 23.65 27.05 13.36
C TYR A 444 23.51 28.53 12.97
N LEU A 445 22.53 28.83 12.14
CA LEU A 445 22.13 30.21 11.81
C LEU A 445 20.73 30.54 12.27
N ALA A 446 19.77 29.67 11.98
CA ALA A 446 18.36 29.88 12.24
C ALA A 446 17.61 28.55 12.31
N GLU A 447 16.39 28.57 12.84
CA GLU A 447 15.49 27.43 12.74
C GLU A 447 14.01 27.83 12.60
N ILE A 448 13.23 26.88 12.09
CA ILE A 448 11.78 26.91 12.08
C ILE A 448 11.32 25.69 12.86
N LYS A 449 10.56 25.90 13.93
CA LYS A 449 10.00 24.83 14.75
C LYS A 449 8.49 24.93 14.77
N GLU A 450 7.80 23.93 14.22
CA GLU A 450 6.33 23.91 14.11
C GLU A 450 5.80 25.18 13.40
N GLY A 451 6.51 25.62 12.36
CA GLY A 451 6.22 26.85 11.61
C GLY A 451 6.58 28.16 12.30
N LYS A 452 7.12 28.14 13.52
CA LYS A 452 7.56 29.34 14.25
C LYS A 452 9.03 29.65 13.96
N PRO A 453 9.38 30.92 13.66
CA PRO A 453 10.75 31.30 13.35
C PRO A 453 11.61 31.49 14.60
N PHE A 454 12.90 31.18 14.47
CA PHE A 454 13.97 31.50 15.41
C PHE A 454 15.18 31.98 14.60
N ASP A 455 15.68 33.18 14.92
CA ASP A 455 16.77 33.86 14.20
C ASP A 455 16.54 34.04 12.68
N CYS A 456 15.26 34.04 12.26
CA CYS A 456 14.82 34.30 10.90
C CYS A 456 13.45 35.00 10.90
N THR A 457 12.98 35.40 9.72
CA THR A 457 11.60 35.88 9.52
C THR A 457 10.85 34.93 8.61
N VAL A 458 9.55 34.77 8.87
CA VAL A 458 8.69 33.90 8.06
C VAL A 458 7.40 34.60 7.64
N ASN A 459 6.89 34.24 6.47
CA ASN A 459 5.56 34.62 6.00
C ASN A 459 4.88 33.41 5.36
N LEU A 460 3.67 33.07 5.81
CA LEU A 460 2.88 31.98 5.25
C LEU A 460 1.93 32.53 4.19
N ASP A 461 2.04 32.03 2.96
CA ASP A 461 1.12 32.34 1.87
C ASP A 461 0.66 31.07 1.14
N GLU A 462 -0.02 31.25 0.00
CA GLU A 462 -0.52 30.14 -0.81
C GLU A 462 0.56 29.20 -1.33
N ASN A 463 1.80 29.69 -1.48
CA ASN A 463 2.95 28.93 -1.97
C ASN A 463 3.70 28.15 -0.87
N GLY A 464 3.42 28.44 0.40
CA GLY A 464 4.10 27.82 1.56
C GLY A 464 4.65 28.84 2.55
N LEU A 465 5.52 28.36 3.43
CA LEU A 465 6.19 29.18 4.44
C LEU A 465 7.46 29.77 3.84
N SER A 466 7.40 31.03 3.42
CA SER A 466 8.56 31.79 2.98
C SER A 466 9.42 32.14 4.18
N VAL A 467 10.72 31.84 4.11
CA VAL A 467 11.72 32.02 5.17
C VAL A 467 12.80 32.98 4.68
N LYS A 468 13.19 33.94 5.51
CA LYS A 468 14.34 34.81 5.25
C LYS A 468 15.33 34.76 6.41
N VAL A 469 16.57 34.41 6.10
CA VAL A 469 17.69 34.32 7.05
C VAL A 469 18.68 35.45 6.71
N SER A 470 18.77 36.44 7.60
CA SER A 470 19.67 37.59 7.44
C SER A 470 21.05 37.26 8.00
N HIS A 471 22.03 37.07 7.11
CA HIS A 471 23.40 36.74 7.46
C HIS A 471 24.34 37.07 6.30
N HIS A 472 25.62 37.34 6.56
CA HIS A 472 26.60 37.60 5.51
C HIS A 472 27.11 36.28 4.88
N PHE A 473 27.05 36.17 3.55
CA PHE A 473 27.40 34.97 2.79
C PHE A 473 28.49 35.24 1.74
N ILE A 474 29.58 34.48 1.80
CA ILE A 474 30.68 34.51 0.82
C ILE A 474 30.66 33.27 -0.09
N LEU A 475 31.37 33.32 -1.23
CA LEU A 475 31.28 32.29 -2.28
C LEU A 475 31.59 30.85 -1.81
N ASP A 476 32.50 30.71 -0.85
CA ASP A 476 32.92 29.40 -0.31
C ASP A 476 32.01 28.89 0.81
N ASP A 477 31.03 29.68 1.26
CA ASP A 477 30.10 29.24 2.29
C ASP A 477 29.20 28.10 1.78
N LEU A 478 28.99 27.10 2.64
CA LEU A 478 28.04 26.02 2.44
C LEU A 478 26.75 26.31 3.21
N ILE A 479 25.62 26.37 2.52
CA ILE A 479 24.29 26.52 3.13
C ILE A 479 23.64 25.14 3.20
N GLU A 480 23.26 24.73 4.41
CA GLU A 480 22.56 23.48 4.68
C GLU A 480 21.20 23.75 5.32
N ILE A 481 20.17 23.02 4.89
CA ILE A 481 18.90 22.90 5.63
C ILE A 481 18.78 21.45 6.09
N GLU A 482 18.73 21.27 7.40
CA GLU A 482 18.51 20.00 8.08
C GLU A 482 17.06 19.92 8.58
N VAL A 483 16.42 18.77 8.44
CA VAL A 483 15.18 18.44 9.16
C VAL A 483 15.52 17.55 10.35
N ARG A 484 14.99 17.90 11.53
CA ARG A 484 15.04 17.05 12.72
C ARG A 484 13.72 16.32 12.88
N PHE A 485 13.75 15.01 12.75
CA PHE A 485 12.55 14.17 12.74
C PHE A 485 12.84 12.81 13.36
N ALA A 486 11.90 12.33 14.18
CA ALA A 486 11.98 11.02 14.87
C ALA A 486 13.29 10.80 15.67
N GLY A 487 13.90 11.86 16.19
CA GLY A 487 15.16 11.79 16.95
C GLY A 487 16.44 11.86 16.11
N ASP A 488 16.30 11.87 14.78
CA ASP A 488 17.41 11.91 13.83
C ASP A 488 17.50 13.25 13.09
N LYS A 489 18.60 13.44 12.37
CA LYS A 489 18.94 14.65 11.61
C LYS A 489 19.15 14.31 10.14
N TYR A 490 18.43 15.01 9.25
CA TYR A 490 18.47 14.76 7.82
C TYR A 490 18.82 16.03 7.06
N ALA A 491 19.99 16.08 6.44
CA ALA A 491 20.30 17.13 5.47
C ALA A 491 19.42 16.95 4.23
N ILE A 492 18.57 17.93 3.94
CA ILE A 492 17.59 17.89 2.84
C ILE A 492 17.89 18.91 1.75
N TYR A 493 18.74 19.88 2.05
CA TYR A 493 19.26 20.88 1.14
C TYR A 493 20.71 21.14 1.50
N ASN A 494 21.60 21.14 0.51
CA ASN A 494 23.01 21.41 0.71
C ASN A 494 23.58 22.02 -0.57
N MET A 495 24.00 23.28 -0.51
CA MET A 495 24.48 24.02 -1.69
C MET A 495 25.55 25.03 -1.32
N LYS A 496 26.59 25.14 -2.15
CA LYS A 496 27.58 26.22 -2.01
C LYS A 496 27.00 27.53 -2.53
N VAL A 497 27.39 28.64 -1.92
CA VAL A 497 26.97 29.98 -2.34
C VAL A 497 27.35 30.27 -3.79
N HIS A 498 28.52 29.82 -4.24
CA HIS A 498 28.93 29.88 -5.64
C HIS A 498 27.86 29.29 -6.59
N ASP A 499 27.35 28.10 -6.27
CA ASP A 499 26.41 27.37 -7.14
C ASP A 499 25.00 27.98 -7.15
N LEU A 500 24.68 28.84 -6.16
CA LEU A 500 23.42 29.58 -6.07
C LEU A 500 23.42 30.89 -6.86
N LYS A 501 24.61 31.42 -7.20
CA LYS A 501 24.77 32.69 -7.92
C LYS A 501 24.95 32.50 -9.44
N LEU A 502 25.17 31.27 -9.88
CA LEU A 502 25.16 30.86 -11.28
C LEU A 502 23.73 30.53 -11.72
#